data_AF-A0A6B2C376-F1
#
_entry.id   AF-A0A6B2C376-F1
#
_cell.length_a   1.000
_cell.length_b   1.000
_cell.length_c   1.000
_cell.angle_alpha   90.00
_cell.angle_beta   90.00
_cell.angle_gamma   90.00
#
_symmetry.space_group_name_H-M   'P 1'
#
loop_
_entity.id
_entity.type
_entity.pdbx_description
1 polymer ?
#
loop_
_entity_poly.entity_id
_entity_poly.type
_entity_poly.pdbx_seq_one_letter_code
_entity_poly.pdbx_strand_id
1 'polypeptide(L)' 'MAEQVKKVTIDYMGSLFSAFFDEKNGFYYCPLCGVGEDKPIFFSLDDLIGHIRIHVKRRMGVPRVAQPRQKQDTSE' A
#
# COMPACT_ATOMS: atom_id res chain seq x y z
N MET A 1 19.69 9.20 -10.48
CA MET A 1 20.01 7.81 -10.09
C MET A 1 18.72 7.22 -9.58
N ALA A 2 18.02 6.41 -10.39
CA ALA A 2 16.71 5.90 -9.99
C ALA A 2 16.88 4.95 -8.81
N GLU A 3 16.34 5.32 -7.65
CA GLU A 3 16.30 4.48 -6.46
C GLU A 3 15.73 3.09 -6.82
N GLN A 4 16.48 2.04 -6.49
CA GLN A 4 16.15 0.64 -6.81
C GLN A 4 15.06 0.12 -5.86
N VAL A 5 13.91 0.78 -5.87
CA VAL A 5 12.74 0.36 -5.13
C VAL A 5 11.92 -0.56 -6.03
N LYS A 6 11.88 -1.85 -5.69
CA LYS A 6 11.13 -2.85 -6.45
C LYS A 6 9.82 -3.17 -5.77
N LYS A 7 8.78 -3.39 -6.57
CA LYS A 7 7.52 -3.94 -6.06
C LYS A 7 7.71 -5.44 -5.82
N VAL A 8 7.52 -5.88 -4.58
CA VAL A 8 7.63 -7.28 -4.17
C VAL A 8 6.28 -7.80 -3.70
N THR A 9 6.08 -9.11 -3.80
CA THR A 9 4.94 -9.79 -3.20
C THR A 9 5.43 -10.55 -1.98
N ILE A 10 4.87 -10.25 -0.82
CA ILE A 10 5.22 -10.84 0.47
C ILE A 10 4.13 -11.83 0.82
N ASP A 11 4.52 -13.08 1.05
CA ASP A 11 3.68 -14.06 1.73
C ASP A 11 3.81 -13.87 3.23
N TYR A 12 2.69 -13.58 3.90
CA TYR A 12 2.64 -13.49 5.35
C TYR A 12 1.40 -14.21 5.86
N MET A 13 1.63 -15.30 6.60
CA MET A 13 0.58 -16.18 7.13
C MET A 13 -0.39 -16.70 6.04
N GLY A 14 0.15 -17.07 4.87
CA GLY A 14 -0.64 -17.58 3.73
C GLY A 14 -1.45 -16.52 2.99
N SER A 15 -1.22 -15.24 3.28
CA SER A 15 -1.79 -14.12 2.54
C SER A 15 -0.71 -13.39 1.76
N LEU A 16 -0.96 -13.16 0.47
CA LEU A 16 -0.05 -12.47 -0.42
C LEU A 16 -0.35 -10.97 -0.45
N PHE A 17 0.64 -10.15 -0.13
CA PHE A 17 0.53 -8.69 -0.12
C PHE A 17 1.58 -8.07 -1.04
N SER A 18 1.19 -7.09 -1.83
CA SER A 18 2.17 -6.28 -2.56
C SER A 18 2.77 -5.23 -1.63
N ALA A 19 4.10 -5.07 -1.65
CA ALA A 19 4.79 -3.96 -0.99
C ALA A 19 5.92 -3.45 -1.90
N PHE A 20 6.58 -2.39 -1.46
CA PHE A 20 7.79 -1.92 -2.12
C PHE A 20 8.98 -2.23 -1.23
N PHE A 21 10.04 -2.78 -1.81
CA PHE A 21 11.28 -3.13 -1.13
C PHE A 21 12.43 -2.34 -1.74
N ASP A 22 13.18 -1.66 -0.87
CA ASP A 22 14.41 -0.98 -1.25
C ASP A 22 15.59 -1.92 -1.00
N GLU A 23 16.14 -2.45 -2.09
CA GLU A 23 17.25 -3.41 -2.04
C GLU A 23 18.56 -2.77 -1.55
N LYS A 24 18.68 -1.44 -1.65
CA LYS A 24 19.89 -0.70 -1.29
C LYS A 24 20.05 -0.61 0.22
N ASN A 25 18.96 -0.30 0.92
CA ASN A 25 18.97 -0.09 2.35
C ASN A 25 18.37 -1.29 3.12
N GLY A 26 17.64 -2.18 2.44
CA GLY A 26 17.03 -3.37 3.04
C GLY A 26 15.73 -3.05 3.79
N PHE A 27 15.01 -2.00 3.40
CA PHE A 27 13.76 -1.58 4.05
C PHE A 27 12.55 -1.83 3.17
N TYR A 28 11.40 -2.02 3.82
CA TYR A 28 10.10 -2.13 3.19
C TYR A 28 9.33 -0.83 3.31
N TYR A 29 8.51 -0.54 2.31
CA TYR A 29 7.59 0.59 2.30
C TYR A 29 6.15 0.09 2.17
N CYS A 30 5.25 0.77 2.85
CA CYS A 30 3.83 0.48 2.80
C CYS A 30 3.27 0.79 1.39
N PRO A 31 2.60 -0.18 0.73
CA PRO A 31 2.02 0.02 -0.60
C PRO A 31 0.92 1.07 -0.63
N LEU A 32 0.30 1.36 0.52
CA LEU A 32 -0.78 2.35 0.66
C LEU A 32 -0.23 3.76 0.94
N CYS A 33 0.92 3.86 1.61
CA CYS A 33 1.57 5.15 1.89
C CYS A 33 2.41 5.65 0.71
N GLY A 34 2.97 4.73 -0.08
CA GLY A 34 3.93 5.01 -1.14
C GLY A 34 5.38 4.96 -0.67
N VAL A 35 6.28 5.35 -1.56
CA VAL A 35 7.75 5.36 -1.38
C VAL A 35 8.25 6.81 -1.37
N GLY A 36 9.28 7.11 -0.57
CA GLY A 36 9.89 8.44 -0.51
C GLY A 36 10.44 8.79 0.88
N GLU A 37 11.18 9.89 0.98
CA GLU A 37 11.87 10.34 2.20
C GLU A 37 10.91 10.75 3.33
N ASP A 38 9.69 11.17 2.98
CA ASP A 38 8.62 11.54 3.92
C ASP A 38 7.74 10.34 4.35
N LYS A 39 8.02 9.13 3.81
CA LYS A 39 7.18 7.95 4.05
C LYS A 39 7.76 7.05 5.13
N PRO A 40 6.90 6.39 5.93
CA PRO A 40 7.36 5.45 6.95
C PRO A 40 8.10 4.28 6.29
N ILE A 41 9.29 3.99 6.82
CA ILE A 41 10.12 2.84 6.46
C ILE A 41 9.97 1.74 7.49
N PHE A 42 10.00 0.49 7.03
CA PHE A 42 9.77 -0.69 7.85
C PHE A 42 10.95 -1.65 7.69
N PHE A 43 11.57 -2.04 8.81
CA PHE A 43 12.70 -2.97 8.81
C PHE A 43 12.26 -4.43 8.92
N SER A 44 11.03 -4.63 9.41
CA SER A 44 10.45 -5.95 9.66
C SER A 44 9.09 -6.09 8.97
N LEU A 45 8.84 -7.29 8.44
CA LEU A 45 7.55 -7.63 7.85
C LEU A 45 6.40 -7.50 8.85
N ASP A 46 6.62 -7.86 10.12
CA ASP A 46 5.59 -7.77 11.15
C ASP A 46 5.11 -6.34 11.38
N ASP A 47 6.04 -5.38 11.43
CA ASP A 47 5.76 -3.96 11.61
C ASP A 47 5.04 -3.37 10.37
N LEU A 48 5.51 -3.74 9.17
CA LEU A 48 4.86 -3.38 7.90
C LEU A 48 3.41 -3.89 7.86
N ILE A 49 3.19 -5.16 8.20
CA ILE A 49 1.87 -5.79 8.19
C ILE A 49 0.98 -5.17 9.27
N GLY A 50 1.50 -4.91 10.47
CA GLY A 50 0.81 -4.18 11.53
C GLY A 50 0.32 -2.81 11.06
N HIS A 51 1.19 -2.07 10.35
CA HIS A 51 0.84 -0.78 9.77
C HIS A 51 -0.23 -0.89 8.67
N ILE A 52 -0.11 -1.86 7.76
CA ILE A 52 -1.12 -2.11 6.71
C ILE A 52 -2.47 -2.48 7.33
N ARG A 53 -2.49 -3.31 8.38
CA ARG A 53 -3.72 -3.66 9.11
C ARG A 53 -4.43 -2.43 9.66
N ILE A 54 -3.70 -1.43 10.14
CA ILE A 54 -4.29 -0.16 10.61
C ILE A 54 -4.99 0.58 9.46
N HIS A 55 -4.36 0.64 8.28
CA HIS A 55 -5.00 1.23 7.09
C HIS A 55 -6.29 0.50 6.72
N VAL A 56 -6.24 -0.83 6.64
CA VAL A 56 -7.41 -1.64 6.30
C VAL A 56 -8.52 -1.46 7.34
N LYS A 57 -8.19 -1.47 8.63
CA LYS A 57 -9.15 -1.25 9.72
C LYS A 57 -9.78 0.15 9.66
N ARG A 58 -8.99 1.19 9.38
CA ARG A 58 -9.50 2.56 9.18
C ARG A 58 -10.39 2.67 7.94
N ARG A 59 -10.04 1.95 6.86
CA ARG A 59 -10.79 1.95 5.59
C ARG A 59 -12.10 1.15 5.70
N MET A 60 -12.13 0.10 6.51
CA MET A 60 -13.31 -0.71 6.82
C MET A 60 -14.31 -0.01 7.77
N GLY A 61 -13.92 1.11 8.39
CA GLY A 61 -14.80 1.94 9.21
C GLY A 61 -15.87 2.72 8.44
N VAL A 62 -15.89 2.63 7.11
CA VAL A 62 -16.96 3.13 6.24
C VAL A 62 -17.12 2.14 5.10
N PRO A 63 -18.30 1.52 4.89
CA PRO A 63 -18.58 0.88 3.61
C PRO A 63 -18.58 2.00 2.56
N ARG A 64 -17.45 2.18 1.86
CA ARG A 64 -17.46 2.84 0.56
C ARG A 64 -18.19 1.87 -0.37
N VAL A 65 -19.51 1.96 -0.34
CA VAL A 65 -20.36 1.55 -1.45
C VAL A 65 -19.70 2.12 -2.68
N ALA A 66 -19.28 1.26 -3.60
CA ALA A 66 -18.79 1.67 -4.90
C ALA A 66 -19.90 2.55 -5.50
N GLN A 67 -19.72 3.87 -5.48
CA GLN A 67 -20.55 4.73 -6.32
C GLN A 67 -20.22 4.33 -7.75
N PRO A 68 -21.17 3.77 -8.52
CA PRO A 68 -20.97 3.67 -9.95
C PRO A 68 -20.74 5.10 -10.45
N ARG A 69 -19.62 5.31 -11.16
CA ARG A 69 -19.37 6.52 -11.93
C ARG A 69 -20.54 6.70 -12.90
N GLN A 70 -21.51 7.52 -12.53
CA GLN A 70 -22.55 7.97 -13.45
C GLN A 70 -21.86 8.96 -14.40
N LYS A 71 -21.50 8.46 -15.59
CA LYS A 71 -21.18 9.32 -16.73
C LYS A 71 -22.49 10.00 -17.11
N GLN A 72 -22.66 11.27 -16.75
CA GLN A 72 -23.60 12.15 -17.46
C GLN A 72 -22.79 12.84 -18.55
N ASP A 73 -22.78 12.20 -19.70
CA ASP A 73 -22.49 12.82 -20.97
C ASP A 73 -23.84 13.03 -21.67
N THR A 74 -23.89 14.04 -22.54
CA THR A 74 -25.02 14.45 -23.42
C THR A 74 -25.86 15.64 -22.93
N SER A 75 -25.34 16.82 -23.23
CA SER A 75 -25.96 17.88 -24.06
C SER A 75 -27.40 17.68 -24.56
N GLU A 76 -28.29 18.65 -24.33
CA GLU A 76 -28.94 19.52 -25.34
C GLU A 76 -29.86 20.53 -24.63
#